data_AF-A0A4Q8QSX1-F1
#
_entry.id   AF-A0A4Q8QSX1-F1
#
_cell.length_a   1.000
_cell.length_b   1.000
_cell.length_c   1.000
_cell.angle_alpha   90.00
_cell.angle_beta   90.00
_cell.angle_gamma   90.00
#
_symmetry.space_group_name_H-M   'P 1'
#
loop_
_entity.id
_entity.type
_entity.pdbx_description
1 polymer ?
#
loop_
_entity_poly.entity_id
_entity_poly.type
_entity_poly.pdbx_seq_one_letter_code
_entity_poly.pdbx_strand_id
1 'polypeptide(L)' 'MPAMIAFAGVLGGLAVVRWAYRTAVRINEELEEARRAHMAEAVSRSEIPTLRRDPVTGAYRPG' A
#
# COMPACT_ATOMS: atom_id res chain seq x y z
N MET A 1 -45.74 13.84 5.11
CA MET A 1 -45.27 12.80 4.16
C MET A 1 -43.92 13.12 3.50
N PRO A 2 -43.62 14.33 2.98
CA PRO A 2 -42.37 14.55 2.22
C PRO A 2 -41.08 14.57 3.07
N ALA A 3 -41.15 15.02 4.33
CA ALA A 3 -39.98 15.08 5.21
C ALA A 3 -39.37 13.70 5.54
N MET A 4 -40.21 12.67 5.69
CA MET A 4 -39.75 11.31 5.99
C MET A 4 -39.00 10.68 4.82
N ILE A 5 -39.44 10.96 3.58
CA ILE A 5 -38.79 10.47 2.36
C ILE A 5 -37.43 11.14 2.19
N ALA A 6 -37.35 12.45 2.40
CA ALA A 6 -36.09 13.17 2.39
C ALA A 6 -35.10 12.62 3.44
N PHE A 7 -35.60 12.34 4.65
CA PHE A 7 -34.79 11.78 5.72
C PHE A 7 -34.28 10.36 5.40
N ALA A 8 -35.14 9.50 4.86
CA ALA A 8 -34.76 8.16 4.42
C ALA A 8 -33.72 8.21 3.28
N GLY A 9 -33.85 9.18 2.37
CA GLY A 9 -32.86 9.42 1.31
C GLY A 9 -31.49 9.82 1.87
N VAL A 10 -31.46 10.73 2.84
CA VAL A 10 -30.20 11.16 3.50
C VAL A 10 -29.55 9.99 4.25
N LEU A 11 -30.32 9.24 5.03
CA LEU A 11 -29.81 8.09 5.77
C LEU A 11 -29.33 6.97 4.85
N GLY A 12 -30.09 6.67 3.79
CA GLY A 12 -29.71 5.69 2.78
C GLY A 12 -28.43 6.10 2.05
N GLY A 13 -28.33 7.37 1.64
CA GLY A 13 -27.13 7.91 1.01
C GLY A 13 -25.89 7.81 1.90
N LEU A 14 -26.01 8.21 3.17
CA LEU A 14 -24.91 8.12 4.14
C LEU A 14 -24.44 6.67 4.35
N ALA A 15 -25.38 5.72 4.42
CA ALA A 15 -25.06 4.30 4.57
C ALA A 15 -24.28 3.76 3.37
N VAL A 16 -24.69 4.12 2.14
CA VAL A 16 -23.99 3.71 0.91
C VAL A 16 -22.58 4.30 0.84
N VAL A 17 -22.42 5.59 1.16
CA VAL A 17 -21.09 6.24 1.19
C VAL A 17 -20.18 5.55 2.21
N ARG A 18 -20.69 5.28 3.41
CA ARG A 18 -19.92 4.58 4.45
C ARG A 18 -19.56 3.15 4.06
N TRP A 19 -20.46 2.45 3.37
CA TRP A 19 -20.19 1.12 2.84
C TRP A 19 -19.10 1.18 1.75
N ALA A 20 -19.24 2.08 0.77
CA ALA A 20 -18.28 2.27 -0.31
C ALA A 20 -16.89 2.64 0.23
N TYR A 21 -16.82 3.52 1.24
CA TYR A 21 -15.56 3.86 1.90
C TYR A 21 -14.90 2.65 2.56
N ARG A 22 -15.64 1.84 3.32
CA ARG A 22 -15.09 0.60 3.91
C ARG A 22 -14.62 -0.39 2.86
N THR A 23 -15.34 -0.52 1.75
CA THR A 23 -14.96 -1.38 0.64
C THR A 23 -13.68 -0.89 -0.04
N ALA A 24 -13.57 0.42 -0.27
CA ALA A 24 -12.37 1.03 -0.84
C ALA A 24 -11.16 0.86 0.08
N VAL A 25 -11.33 1.06 1.39
CA VAL A 25 -10.27 0.84 2.38
C VAL A 25 -9.81 -0.61 2.38
N ARG A 26 -10.74 -1.58 2.35
CA ARG A 26 -10.41 -3.01 2.29
C ARG A 26 -9.58 -3.35 1.05
N ILE A 27 -9.96 -2.83 -0.13
CA ILE A 27 -9.20 -3.03 -1.37
C ILE A 27 -7.82 -2.38 -1.28
N ASN A 28 -7.72 -1.21 -0.63
CA ASN A 28 -6.47 -0.50 -0.47
C ASN A 28 -5.52 -1.19 0.53
N GLU A 29 -6.04 -1.85 1.55
CA GLU A 29 -5.25 -2.65 2.49
C GLU A 29 -4.51 -3.80 1.77
N GLU A 30 -5.15 -4.44 0.79
CA GLU A 30 -4.52 -5.47 -0.05
C GLU A 30 -3.40 -4.88 -0.94
N LEU A 31 -3.60 -3.67 -1.47
CA LEU A 31 -2.57 -2.96 -2.24
C LEU A 31 -1.38 -2.55 -1.36
N GLU A 32 -1.65 -2.16 -0.11
CA GLU A 32 -0.61 -1.73 0.81
C GLU A 32 0.15 -2.92 1.41
N GLU A 33 -0.47 -4.09 1.49
CA GLU A 33 0.23 -5.36 1.73
C GLU A 33 1.14 -5.73 0.57
N ALA A 34 0.69 -5.59 -0.68
CA ALA A 34 1.55 -5.80 -1.85
C ALA A 34 2.72 -4.80 -1.89
N ARG A 35 2.47 -3.52 -1.59
CA ARG A 35 3.53 -2.49 -1.48
C ARG A 35 4.52 -2.82 -0.37
N ARG A 36 4.05 -3.25 0.80
CA ARG A 36 4.92 -3.65 1.92
C ARG A 36 5.73 -4.90 1.58
N ALA A 37 5.15 -5.88 0.89
CA ALA A 37 5.86 -7.06 0.41
C ALA A 37 6.98 -6.68 -0.58
N HIS A 38 6.70 -5.81 -1.54
CA HIS A 38 7.71 -5.31 -2.47
C HIS A 38 8.80 -4.47 -1.79
N MET A 39 8.46 -3.66 -0.79
CA MET A 39 9.46 -2.92 0.00
C MET A 39 10.33 -3.86 0.84
N ALA A 40 9.75 -4.91 1.44
CA ALA A 40 10.51 -5.93 2.16
C ALA A 40 11.46 -6.71 1.23
N GLU A 41 11.02 -7.06 0.02
CA GLU A 41 11.88 -7.64 -1.01
C GLU A 41 13.00 -6.68 -1.46
N ALA A 42 12.70 -5.39 -1.59
CA ALA A 42 13.70 -4.37 -1.94
C ALA A 42 14.76 -4.19 -0.84
N VAL A 43 14.36 -4.24 0.44
CA VAL A 43 15.28 -4.24 1.58
C VAL A 43 16.15 -5.50 1.57
N SER A 44 15.58 -6.69 1.36
CA SER A 44 16.36 -7.93 1.24
C SER A 44 17.34 -7.90 0.05
N ARG A 45 16.96 -7.28 -1.07
CA ARG A 45 17.87 -7.08 -2.21
C ARG A 45 19.02 -6.12 -1.88
N SER A 46 18.81 -5.15 -0.98
CA SER A 46 19.87 -4.24 -0.53
C SER A 46 20.90 -4.89 0.41
N GLU A 47 20.54 -6.02 1.03
CA GLU A 47 21.47 -6.84 1.83
C GLU A 47 22.34 -7.76 0.97
N ILE A 48 22.12 -7.83 -0.35
CA ILE A 48 22.99 -8.60 -1.24
C ILE A 48 24.35 -7.87 -1.30
N PRO A 49 25.44 -8.48 -0.82
CA PRO A 49 26.74 -7.83 -0.76
C PRO A 49 27.17 -7.45 -2.18
N THR A 50 27.14 -6.14 -2.46
CA THR A 50 27.55 -5.63 -3.76
C THR A 50 29.07 -5.71 -3.84
N LEU A 51 29.56 -6.22 -4.98
CA LEU A 51 30.98 -6.24 -5.25
C LEU A 51 31.48 -4.79 -5.36
N ARG A 52 32.27 -4.33 -4.39
CA ARG A 52 32.95 -3.03 -4.47
C ARG A 52 34.28 -3.20 -5.19
N ARG A 53 34.56 -2.27 -6.10
CA ARG A 53 35.86 -2.17 -6.77
C ARG A 53 36.90 -1.67 -5.77
N ASP A 54 37.97 -2.43 -5.58
CA ASP A 54 39.13 -2.03 -4.80
C ASP A 54 39.90 -0.92 -5.55
N PRO A 55 40.06 0.28 -4.97
CA PRO A 55 40.78 1.37 -5.62
C PRO A 55 42.29 1.11 -5.78
N VAL A 56 42.86 0.18 -5.01
CA VAL A 56 44.31 -0.13 -5.04
C VAL A 56 44.62 -1.21 -6.08
N THR A 57 43.80 -2.26 -6.15
CA THR A 57 44.06 -3.42 -7.02
C THR A 57 43.16 -3.49 -8.25
N GLY A 58 42.10 -2.69 -8.30
CA GLY A 58 41.08 -2.75 -9.35
C GLY A 58 40.20 -4.00 -9.31
N ALA A 59 40.47 -4.94 -8.41
CA ALA A 59 39.71 -6.16 -8.23
C ALA A 59 38.38 -5.89 -7.50
N TYR A 60 37.36 -6.68 -7.82
CA TYR A 60 36.07 -6.61 -7.15
C TYR A 60 36.09 -7.50 -5.90
N ARG A 61 35.74 -6.94 -4.73
CA ARG A 61 35.60 -7.70 -3.47
C ARG A 61 34.19 -7.51 -2.89
N PRO A 62 33.63 -8.53 -2.24
CA PRO A 62 32.40 -8.35 -1.46
C PRO A 62 32.69 -7.37 -0.32
N GLY A 63 31.81 -6.37 -0.16
CA GLY A 63 31.83 -5.41 0.94
C GLY A 63 30.96 -5.85 2.10
#